data_AF-A0A1G4W9I1-F1
#
_entry.id   AF-A0A1G4W9I1-F1
#
_cell.length_a   1.000
_cell.length_b   1.000
_cell.length_c   1.000
_cell.angle_alpha   90.00
_cell.angle_beta   90.00
_cell.angle_gamma   90.00
#
_symmetry.space_group_name_H-M   'P 1'
#
loop_
_entity.id
_entity.type
_entity.pdbx_description
1 polymer ?
#
loop_
_entity_poly.entity_id
_entity_poly.type
_entity_poly.pdbx_seq_one_letter_code
_entity_poly.pdbx_strand_id
1 'polypeptide(L)'
;MKPRDVSGNNTKNAGKMNQTIVSYYFSRNTLIVFAVFLIAILFLFSFLAIIFSKFIWITILFLSVLSMLLFILIPPFIKSIISFNANQPALILSNENLTDNINHRILKWSEIKKISNYKSSKSANFIAINVNNPKLVAQKVKNPMQRFKMTLNKLIYGFSFSIQPNIIKCNNTELLNTLNEFHTKYK
;
A
#
# COMPACT_ATOMS: atom_id res chain seq x y z
N MET A 1 -4.62 10.90 20.49
CA MET A 1 -4.38 12.02 19.55
C MET A 1 -5.43 11.92 18.44
N LYS A 2 -6.33 12.91 18.38
CA LYS A 2 -7.51 12.98 17.52
C LYS A 2 -7.10 13.44 16.11
N PRO A 3 -7.65 12.92 15.00
CA PRO A 3 -7.57 13.62 13.73
C PRO A 3 -8.54 14.81 13.77
N ARG A 4 -8.00 16.03 13.91
CA ARG A 4 -8.46 17.20 13.15
C ARG A 4 -7.57 17.21 11.90
N ASP A 5 -8.08 17.23 10.68
CA ASP A 5 -9.03 18.21 10.18
C ASP A 5 -10.14 17.59 9.31
N VAL A 6 -11.39 17.83 9.71
CA VAL A 6 -12.51 17.95 8.77
C VAL A 6 -12.36 19.33 8.14
N SER A 7 -11.54 19.44 7.09
CA SER A 7 -11.45 20.67 6.29
C SER A 7 -12.68 20.76 5.39
N GLY A 8 -13.78 21.28 5.95
CA GLY A 8 -14.95 21.72 5.19
C GLY A 8 -14.57 22.93 4.34
N ASN A 9 -14.08 22.69 3.12
CA ASN A 9 -13.80 23.76 2.18
C ASN A 9 -15.12 24.16 1.47
N ASN A 10 -15.86 25.07 2.08
CA ASN A 10 -17.04 25.71 1.48
C ASN A 10 -16.59 26.70 0.39
N THR A 11 -16.32 26.19 -0.81
CA THR A 11 -16.25 27.03 -2.01
C THR A 11 -17.62 27.04 -2.68
N LYS A 12 -18.32 28.17 -2.55
CA LYS A 12 -19.53 28.49 -3.31
C LYS A 12 -19.18 28.56 -4.79
N ASN A 13 -19.72 27.64 -5.60
CA ASN A 13 -20.24 27.91 -6.95
C ASN A 13 -20.91 26.65 -7.55
N ALA A 14 -22.22 26.77 -7.76
CA ALA A 14 -23.13 26.02 -8.64
C ALA A 14 -22.93 24.49 -8.81
N GLY A 15 -23.88 23.71 -8.27
CA GLY A 15 -24.31 22.43 -8.88
C GLY A 15 -23.46 21.18 -8.67
N LYS A 16 -22.54 21.14 -7.70
CA LYS A 16 -21.85 19.89 -7.31
C LYS A 16 -22.48 19.31 -6.05
N MET A 17 -23.02 18.09 -6.13
CA MET A 17 -23.34 17.28 -4.94
C MET A 17 -22.15 17.35 -3.97
N ASN A 18 -22.42 17.58 -2.69
CA ASN A 18 -21.40 17.59 -1.64
C ASN A 18 -20.64 16.24 -1.64
N GLN A 19 -19.46 16.23 -2.26
CA GLN A 19 -18.58 15.07 -2.28
C GLN A 19 -17.95 14.93 -0.89
N THR A 20 -18.28 13.87 -0.15
CA THR A 20 -17.57 13.57 1.09
C THR A 20 -16.26 12.90 0.70
N ILE A 21 -15.15 13.59 0.98
CA ILE A 21 -13.80 13.13 0.68
C ILE A 21 -13.07 12.95 2.00
N VAL A 22 -12.70 11.72 2.33
CA VAL A 22 -11.86 11.40 3.49
C VAL A 22 -10.51 10.94 2.98
N SER A 23 -9.45 11.60 3.42
CA SER A 23 -8.08 11.32 2.99
C SER A 23 -7.23 10.82 4.14
N TYR A 24 -6.51 9.73 3.92
CA TYR A 24 -5.52 9.19 4.84
C TYR A 24 -4.12 9.33 4.27
N TYR A 25 -3.14 9.61 5.12
CA TYR A 25 -1.76 9.92 4.71
C TYR A 25 -0.79 8.79 5.06
N PHE A 26 0.40 8.83 4.47
CA PHE A 26 1.48 7.89 4.77
C PHE A 26 2.00 8.04 6.21
N SER A 27 2.32 6.91 6.83
CA SER A 27 2.94 6.86 8.15
C SER A 27 4.44 7.09 8.07
N ARG A 28 4.95 8.02 8.88
CA ARG A 28 6.39 8.31 8.99
C ARG A 28 7.20 7.11 9.49
N ASN A 29 6.63 6.35 10.42
CA ASN A 29 7.32 5.23 11.05
C ASN A 29 7.65 4.14 10.03
N THR A 30 6.78 3.92 9.06
CA THR A 30 6.96 2.93 8.01
C THR A 30 8.15 3.27 7.11
N LEU A 31 8.33 4.55 6.78
CA LEU A 31 9.48 5.01 6.00
C LEU A 31 10.80 4.79 6.77
N ILE A 32 10.80 5.08 8.07
CA ILE A 32 11.97 4.88 8.93
C ILE A 32 12.31 3.40 9.03
N VAL A 33 11.33 2.54 9.31
CA VAL A 33 11.54 1.08 9.40
C VAL A 33 12.07 0.52 8.08
N PHE A 34 11.52 0.95 6.95
CA PHE A 34 12.00 0.52 5.63
C PHE A 34 13.43 1.01 5.34
N ALA A 35 13.77 2.24 5.73
CA ALA A 35 15.12 2.78 5.58
C ALA A 35 16.15 2.00 6.40
N VAL A 36 15.84 1.72 7.68
CA VAL A 36 16.70 0.92 8.56
C VAL A 36 16.89 -0.49 7.99
N PHE A 37 15.81 -1.11 7.51
CA PHE A 37 15.88 -2.42 6.85
C PHE A 37 16.78 -2.42 5.62
N LEU A 38 16.71 -1.38 4.78
CA LEU A 38 17.55 -1.25 3.59
C LEU A 38 19.04 -1.12 3.97
N ILE A 39 19.35 -0.32 4.99
CA ILE A 39 20.71 -0.16 5.51
C ILE A 39 21.24 -1.48 6.07
N ALA A 40 20.42 -2.22 6.82
CA ALA A 40 20.79 -3.53 7.37
C ALA A 40 21.12 -4.54 6.26
N ILE A 41 20.33 -4.58 5.17
CA ILE A 41 20.61 -5.43 4.00
C ILE A 41 21.95 -5.04 3.36
N LEU A 42 22.18 -3.74 3.12
CA LEU A 42 23.43 -3.26 2.53
C LEU A 42 24.63 -3.68 3.38
N PHE A 43 24.52 -3.54 4.71
CA PHE A 43 25.57 -3.94 5.63
C PHE A 43 25.82 -5.45 5.62
N LEU A 44 24.75 -6.26 5.64
CA LEU A 44 24.83 -7.72 5.60
C LEU A 44 25.54 -8.22 4.34
N PHE A 45 25.15 -7.73 3.16
CA PHE A 45 25.76 -8.14 1.90
C PHE A 45 27.20 -7.63 1.76
N SER A 46 27.50 -6.42 2.25
CA SER A 46 28.88 -5.90 2.27
C SER A 46 29.77 -6.74 3.17
N PHE A 47 29.27 -7.13 4.35
CA PHE A 47 29.98 -8.00 5.28
C PHE A 47 30.24 -9.39 4.68
N LEU A 48 29.22 -10.00 4.04
CA LEU A 48 29.38 -11.26 3.33
C LEU A 48 30.41 -11.15 2.19
N ALA A 49 30.37 -10.07 1.41
CA ALA A 49 31.33 -9.84 0.33
C ALA A 49 32.79 -9.77 0.83
N ILE A 50 33.02 -9.18 2.02
CA ILE A 50 34.34 -9.13 2.66
C ILE A 50 34.79 -10.51 3.13
N ILE A 51 33.94 -11.28 3.80
CA ILE A 51 34.25 -12.65 4.27
C ILE A 51 34.66 -13.54 3.09
N PHE A 52 33.92 -13.47 1.99
CA PHE A 52 34.14 -14.30 0.82
C PHE A 52 35.08 -13.67 -0.21
N SER A 53 35.76 -12.57 0.13
CA SER A 53 36.64 -11.82 -0.79
C SER A 53 37.73 -12.65 -1.47
N LYS A 54 38.21 -13.71 -0.81
CA LYS A 54 39.18 -14.66 -1.40
C LYS A 54 38.60 -15.48 -2.57
N PHE A 55 37.28 -15.64 -2.62
CA PHE A 55 36.57 -16.39 -3.65
C PHE A 55 35.83 -15.41 -4.58
N ILE A 56 36.55 -14.91 -5.59
CA ILE A 56 36.07 -13.83 -6.50
C ILE A 56 34.66 -14.11 -7.07
N TRP A 57 34.38 -15.34 -7.47
CA TRP A 57 33.09 -15.75 -8.05
C TRP A 57 31.94 -15.62 -7.07
N ILE A 58 32.18 -15.95 -5.79
CA ILE A 58 31.18 -15.88 -4.73
C ILE A 58 30.89 -14.41 -4.40
N THR A 59 31.92 -13.57 -4.32
CA THR A 59 31.76 -12.13 -4.12
C THR A 59 30.95 -11.47 -5.25
N ILE A 60 31.25 -11.82 -6.51
CA ILE A 60 30.49 -11.34 -7.68
C ILE A 60 29.02 -11.76 -7.58
N LEU A 61 28.75 -13.00 -7.19
CA LEU A 61 27.37 -13.49 -7.00
C LEU A 61 26.63 -12.66 -5.94
N PHE A 62 27.22 -12.43 -4.76
CA PHE A 62 26.60 -11.62 -3.71
C PHE A 62 26.31 -10.19 -4.15
N LEU A 63 27.25 -9.55 -4.82
CA LEU A 63 27.07 -8.19 -5.35
C LEU A 63 25.99 -8.13 -6.43
N SER A 64 25.93 -9.14 -7.30
CA SER A 64 24.89 -9.25 -8.33
C SER A 64 23.50 -9.40 -7.72
N VAL A 65 23.35 -10.28 -6.74
CA VAL A 65 22.09 -10.48 -6.01
C VAL A 65 21.69 -9.22 -5.26
N LEU A 66 22.63 -8.54 -4.59
CA LEU A 66 22.36 -7.26 -3.93
C LEU A 66 21.88 -6.20 -4.92
N SER A 67 22.56 -6.07 -6.07
CA SER A 67 22.18 -5.12 -7.13
C SER A 67 20.76 -5.38 -7.63
N MET A 68 20.41 -6.64 -7.91
CA MET A 68 19.07 -7.02 -8.33
C MET A 68 18.02 -6.72 -7.25
N LEU A 69 18.33 -6.98 -5.98
CA LEU A 69 17.45 -6.70 -4.86
C LEU A 69 17.19 -5.18 -4.71
N LEU A 70 18.25 -4.37 -4.78
CA LEU A 70 18.15 -2.91 -4.73
C LEU A 70 17.34 -2.35 -5.90
N PHE A 71 17.52 -2.89 -7.10
CA PHE A 71 16.75 -2.50 -8.28
C PHE A 71 15.23 -2.70 -8.07
N ILE A 72 14.84 -3.74 -7.33
CA ILE A 72 13.43 -4.02 -7.02
C ILE A 72 12.93 -3.14 -5.85
N LEU A 73 13.76 -2.88 -4.84
CA LEU A 73 13.34 -2.20 -3.60
C LEU A 73 13.41 -0.67 -3.66
N ILE A 74 14.35 -0.08 -4.41
CA ILE A 74 14.57 1.38 -4.45
C ILE A 74 13.39 2.13 -5.09
N PRO A 75 12.87 1.77 -6.27
CA PRO A 75 11.79 2.53 -6.91
C PRO A 75 10.55 2.74 -6.04
N PRO A 76 9.95 1.71 -5.37
CA PRO A 76 8.82 1.92 -4.50
C PRO A 76 9.16 2.72 -3.23
N PHE A 77 10.41 2.66 -2.77
CA PHE A 77 10.87 3.44 -1.62
C PHE A 77 10.98 4.93 -1.94
N ILE A 78 11.66 5.28 -3.04
CA ILE A 78 11.78 6.66 -3.50
C ILE A 78 10.40 7.27 -3.73
N LYS A 79 9.49 6.50 -4.33
CA LYS A 79 8.11 6.95 -4.53
C LYS A 79 7.40 7.25 -3.21
N SER A 80 7.52 6.36 -2.23
CA SER A 80 6.94 6.57 -0.90
C SER A 80 7.48 7.84 -0.23
N ILE A 81 8.78 8.13 -0.38
CA ILE A 81 9.39 9.37 0.12
C ILE A 81 8.81 10.61 -0.58
N ILE A 82 8.73 10.59 -1.92
CA ILE A 82 8.18 11.71 -2.69
C ILE A 82 6.72 11.97 -2.29
N SER A 83 5.91 10.91 -2.21
CA SER A 83 4.51 11.03 -1.80
C SER A 83 4.36 11.54 -0.37
N PHE A 84 5.25 11.14 0.55
CA PHE A 84 5.25 11.65 1.92
C PHE A 84 5.63 13.13 1.97
N ASN A 85 6.71 13.54 1.29
CA ASN A 85 7.15 14.94 1.26
C ASN A 85 6.15 15.86 0.56
N ALA A 86 5.46 15.36 -0.46
CA ALA A 86 4.40 16.08 -1.17
C ALA A 86 3.04 16.04 -0.43
N ASN A 87 2.98 15.49 0.79
CA ASN A 87 1.73 15.28 1.54
C ASN A 87 0.62 14.64 0.70
N GLN A 88 0.99 13.71 -0.19
CA GLN A 88 0.01 13.00 -0.99
C GLN A 88 -0.75 12.01 -0.11
N PRO A 89 -2.08 11.95 -0.21
CA PRO A 89 -2.85 10.96 0.53
C PRO A 89 -2.52 9.56 0.04
N ALA A 90 -2.31 8.64 0.96
CA ALA A 90 -2.13 7.22 0.72
C ALA A 90 -3.43 6.54 0.29
N LEU A 91 -4.55 6.95 0.91
CA LEU A 91 -5.88 6.45 0.63
C LEU A 91 -6.86 7.63 0.52
N ILE A 92 -7.71 7.62 -0.49
CA ILE A 92 -8.80 8.59 -0.64
C ILE A 92 -10.11 7.83 -0.73
N LEU A 93 -11.02 8.13 0.18
CA LEU A 93 -12.41 7.66 0.16
C LEU A 93 -13.26 8.79 -0.39
N SER A 94 -13.89 8.57 -1.55
CA SER A 94 -14.90 9.46 -2.10
C SER A 94 -16.26 8.76 -2.11
N ASN A 95 -17.33 9.49 -2.43
CA ASN A 95 -18.66 8.89 -2.60
C ASN A 95 -18.70 7.86 -3.74
N GLU A 96 -17.83 7.97 -4.74
CA GLU A 96 -17.87 7.15 -5.95
C GLU A 96 -16.87 5.99 -5.90
N ASN A 97 -15.70 6.23 -5.30
CA ASN A 97 -14.57 5.33 -5.40
C ASN A 97 -13.64 5.36 -4.17
N LEU A 98 -13.02 4.21 -3.95
CA LEU A 98 -11.86 3.99 -3.12
C LEU A 98 -10.61 4.13 -3.98
N THR A 99 -9.81 5.15 -3.71
CA THR A 99 -8.52 5.37 -4.38
C THR A 99 -7.38 4.96 -3.45
N ASP A 100 -6.61 3.96 -3.85
CA ASP A 100 -5.40 3.49 -3.20
C ASP A 100 -4.19 4.01 -3.98
N ASN A 101 -3.59 5.10 -3.48
CA ASN A 101 -2.41 5.70 -4.08
C ASN A 101 -1.12 4.95 -3.76
N ILE A 102 -1.12 4.09 -2.74
CA ILE A 102 0.02 3.21 -2.41
C ILE A 102 0.24 2.23 -3.57
N ASN A 103 -0.85 1.68 -4.10
CA ASN A 103 -0.81 0.70 -5.17
C ASN A 103 -1.26 1.23 -6.55
N HIS A 104 -1.67 2.49 -6.67
CA HIS A 104 -2.23 3.09 -7.90
C HIS A 104 -3.48 2.38 -8.41
N ARG A 105 -4.43 2.15 -7.51
CA ARG A 105 -5.69 1.49 -7.83
C ARG A 105 -6.85 2.43 -7.51
N ILE A 106 -7.84 2.44 -8.39
CA ILE A 106 -9.11 3.13 -8.18
C ILE A 106 -10.20 2.09 -8.33
N LEU A 107 -11.07 2.00 -7.33
CA LEU A 107 -12.10 0.98 -7.25
C LEU A 107 -13.43 1.62 -6.93
N LYS A 108 -14.48 1.25 -7.67
CA LYS A 108 -15.82 1.71 -7.32
C LYS A 108 -16.35 0.91 -6.14
N TRP A 109 -17.17 1.53 -5.30
CA TRP A 109 -17.77 0.84 -4.14
C TRP A 109 -18.60 -0.38 -4.55
N SER A 110 -19.29 -0.30 -5.69
CA SER A 110 -20.06 -1.41 -6.28
C SER A 110 -19.19 -2.60 -6.75
N GLU A 111 -17.89 -2.40 -7.00
CA GLU A 111 -16.97 -3.48 -7.36
C GLU A 111 -16.51 -4.28 -6.13
N ILE A 112 -16.64 -3.70 -4.93
CA ILE A 112 -16.24 -4.31 -3.67
C ILE A 112 -17.36 -5.22 -3.16
N LYS A 113 -17.04 -6.51 -3.00
CA LYS A 113 -17.93 -7.52 -2.45
C LYS A 113 -18.00 -7.43 -0.93
N LYS A 114 -16.83 -7.42 -0.30
CA LYS A 114 -16.67 -7.47 1.17
C LYS A 114 -15.35 -6.85 1.58
N ILE A 115 -15.39 -6.09 2.67
CA ILE A 115 -14.22 -5.60 3.40
C ILE A 115 -14.17 -6.38 4.72
N SER A 116 -13.00 -6.89 5.07
CA SER A 116 -12.83 -7.66 6.30
C SER A 116 -11.44 -7.45 6.89
N ASN A 117 -11.34 -7.53 8.21
CA ASN A 117 -10.05 -7.60 8.86
C ASN A 117 -9.51 -9.02 8.75
N TYR A 118 -8.37 -9.20 8.10
CA TYR A 118 -7.68 -10.47 8.11
C TYR A 118 -6.63 -10.41 9.21
N LYS A 119 -6.91 -11.13 10.30
CA LYS A 119 -5.95 -11.38 11.37
C LYS A 119 -5.36 -12.76 11.15
N SER A 120 -4.10 -12.82 10.73
CA SER A 120 -3.36 -14.08 10.81
C SER A 120 -2.81 -14.22 12.23
N SER A 121 -2.83 -15.42 12.78
CA SER A 121 -2.24 -15.69 14.10
C SER A 121 -0.72 -15.43 14.17
N LYS A 122 -0.04 -15.34 13.02
CA LYS A 122 1.41 -15.16 12.91
C LYS A 122 1.85 -13.98 12.03
N SER A 123 0.94 -13.26 11.38
CA SER A 123 1.30 -12.19 10.43
C SER A 123 0.62 -10.86 10.72
N ALA A 124 1.17 -9.79 10.13
CA ALA A 124 0.68 -8.43 10.32
C ALA A 124 -0.82 -8.33 9.96
N ASN A 125 -1.59 -7.62 10.78
CA ASN A 125 -3.00 -7.36 10.51
C ASN A 125 -3.13 -6.57 9.20
N PHE A 126 -3.98 -7.03 8.29
CA PHE A 126 -4.30 -6.28 7.07
C PHE A 126 -5.79 -6.29 6.78
N ILE A 127 -6.25 -5.25 6.10
CA ILE A 127 -7.64 -5.13 5.67
C ILE A 127 -7.74 -5.81 4.31
N ALA A 128 -8.42 -6.94 4.28
CA ALA A 128 -8.66 -7.72 3.07
C ALA A 128 -9.90 -7.19 2.36
N ILE A 129 -9.74 -6.89 1.06
CA ILE A 129 -10.84 -6.44 0.22
C ILE A 129 -11.07 -7.47 -0.88
N ASN A 130 -12.29 -7.99 -0.89
CA ASN A 130 -12.77 -8.91 -1.90
C ASN A 130 -13.59 -8.14 -2.92
N VAL A 131 -13.27 -8.30 -4.20
CA VAL A 131 -14.06 -7.73 -5.29
C VAL A 131 -14.93 -8.77 -5.95
N ASN A 132 -16.02 -8.34 -6.58
CA ASN A 132 -16.94 -9.21 -7.29
C ASN A 132 -16.24 -9.91 -8.46
N ASN A 133 -15.48 -9.16 -9.27
CA ASN A 133 -14.80 -9.66 -10.47
C ASN A 133 -13.28 -9.38 -10.42
N PRO A 134 -12.48 -10.23 -9.74
CA PRO A 134 -11.05 -10.00 -9.57
C PRO A 134 -10.26 -9.98 -10.88
N LYS A 135 -10.70 -10.74 -11.89
CA LYS A 135 -10.06 -10.76 -13.21
C LYS A 135 -10.19 -9.40 -13.92
N LEU A 136 -11.37 -8.78 -13.89
CA LEU A 136 -11.61 -7.47 -14.50
C LEU A 136 -10.81 -6.37 -13.79
N VAL A 137 -10.76 -6.42 -12.45
CA VAL A 137 -9.96 -5.46 -11.68
C VAL A 137 -8.46 -5.65 -11.97
N ALA A 138 -7.96 -6.88 -12.07
CA ALA A 138 -6.56 -7.15 -12.42
C ALA A 138 -6.21 -6.66 -13.84
N GLN A 139 -7.14 -6.73 -14.79
CA GLN A 139 -6.92 -6.21 -16.16
C GLN A 139 -6.79 -4.68 -16.21
N LYS A 140 -7.46 -3.95 -15.31
CA LYS A 140 -7.34 -2.49 -15.20
C LYS A 140 -5.97 -2.02 -14.67
N VAL A 141 -5.24 -2.90 -13.98
CA VAL A 141 -3.94 -2.56 -13.40
C VAL A 141 -2.86 -2.54 -14.48
N LYS A 142 -2.29 -1.37 -14.78
CA LYS A 142 -1.26 -1.25 -15.83
C LYS A 142 0.01 -2.07 -15.53
N ASN A 143 0.46 -2.10 -14.28
CA ASN A 143 1.74 -2.71 -13.89
C ASN A 143 1.66 -4.25 -13.83
N PRO A 144 2.46 -5.00 -14.63
CA PRO A 144 2.42 -6.47 -14.67
C PRO A 144 2.78 -7.12 -13.32
N MET A 145 3.72 -6.54 -12.57
CA MET A 145 4.11 -7.05 -11.25
C MET A 145 2.95 -6.95 -10.25
N GLN A 146 2.14 -5.90 -10.33
CA GLN A 146 0.96 -5.77 -9.49
C GLN A 146 -0.16 -6.75 -9.89
N ARG A 147 -0.34 -7.01 -11.20
CA ARG A 147 -1.27 -8.07 -11.67
C ARG A 147 -0.86 -9.42 -11.12
N PHE A 148 0.43 -9.75 -11.20
CA PHE A 148 0.97 -10.99 -10.67
C PHE A 148 0.72 -11.12 -9.16
N LYS A 149 1.00 -10.07 -8.38
CA LYS A 149 0.68 -10.03 -6.94
C LYS A 149 -0.80 -10.23 -6.64
N MET A 150 -1.72 -9.67 -7.43
CA MET A 150 -3.16 -9.89 -7.24
C MET A 150 -3.55 -11.35 -7.49
N THR A 151 -2.99 -11.97 -8.52
CA THR A 151 -3.22 -13.39 -8.81
C THR A 151 -2.72 -14.26 -7.66
N LEU A 152 -1.52 -14.00 -7.14
CA LEU A 152 -0.97 -14.71 -5.99
C LEU A 152 -1.82 -14.51 -4.72
N ASN A 153 -2.24 -13.28 -4.43
CA ASN A 153 -3.07 -13.01 -3.25
C ASN A 153 -4.38 -13.79 -3.27
N LYS A 154 -5.02 -13.89 -4.45
CA LYS A 154 -6.23 -14.69 -4.61
C LYS A 154 -5.98 -16.17 -4.40
N LEU A 155 -4.88 -16.70 -4.95
CA LEU A 155 -4.52 -18.12 -4.84
C LEU A 155 -4.16 -18.52 -3.41
N ILE A 156 -3.35 -17.70 -2.72
CA ILE A 156 -2.79 -18.05 -1.41
C ILE A 156 -3.76 -17.71 -0.28
N TYR A 157 -4.45 -16.57 -0.37
CA TYR A 157 -5.22 -16.03 0.76
C TYR A 157 -6.71 -15.84 0.47
N GLY A 158 -7.17 -16.09 -0.75
CA GLY A 158 -8.58 -15.99 -1.12
C GLY A 158 -9.13 -14.56 -1.27
N PHE A 159 -8.28 -13.53 -1.12
CA PHE A 159 -8.68 -12.12 -1.29
C PHE A 159 -8.04 -11.45 -2.50
N SER A 160 -8.64 -10.36 -2.98
CA SER A 160 -8.22 -9.72 -4.23
C SER A 160 -7.09 -8.71 -4.04
N PHE A 161 -7.15 -7.91 -2.98
CA PHE A 161 -6.04 -7.08 -2.55
C PHE A 161 -6.15 -6.76 -1.06
N SER A 162 -5.05 -6.30 -0.48
CA SER A 162 -4.95 -5.94 0.93
C SER A 162 -4.49 -4.50 1.09
N ILE A 163 -5.08 -3.82 2.06
CA ILE A 163 -4.59 -2.54 2.58
C ILE A 163 -3.81 -2.85 3.85
N GLN A 164 -2.55 -2.44 3.89
CA GLN A 164 -1.68 -2.58 5.05
C GLN A 164 -1.84 -1.34 5.93
N PRO A 165 -2.54 -1.43 7.07
CA PRO A 165 -2.83 -0.27 7.90
C PRO A 165 -1.57 0.41 8.43
N ASN A 166 -0.52 -0.38 8.67
CA ASN A 166 0.77 0.12 9.18
C ASN A 166 1.43 1.16 8.26
N ILE A 167 1.11 1.16 6.96
CA ILE A 167 1.64 2.14 5.99
C ILE A 167 0.87 3.47 6.09
N ILE A 168 -0.33 3.46 6.66
CA ILE A 168 -1.26 4.57 6.75
C ILE A 168 -1.18 5.18 8.15
N LYS A 169 -1.19 6.50 8.24
CA LYS A 169 -1.22 7.25 9.51
C LYS A 169 -2.64 7.26 10.09
N CYS A 170 -3.13 6.10 10.53
CA CYS A 170 -4.44 5.93 11.16
C CYS A 170 -4.46 4.69 12.05
N ASN A 171 -5.41 4.62 12.99
CA ASN A 171 -5.68 3.39 13.73
C ASN A 171 -6.36 2.35 12.80
N ASN A 172 -5.90 1.11 12.86
CA ASN A 172 -6.42 0.01 12.05
C ASN A 172 -7.93 -0.23 12.23
N THR A 173 -8.44 -0.08 13.46
CA THR A 173 -9.87 -0.27 13.73
C THR A 173 -10.70 0.88 13.18
N GLU A 174 -10.21 2.11 13.33
CA GLU A 174 -10.82 3.31 12.77
C GLU A 174 -10.90 3.22 11.24
N LEU A 175 -9.78 2.89 10.58
CA LEU A 175 -9.72 2.73 9.13
C LEU A 175 -10.69 1.66 8.62
N LEU A 176 -10.77 0.52 9.32
CA LEU A 176 -11.71 -0.55 8.97
C LEU A 176 -13.17 -0.10 9.10
N ASN A 177 -13.50 0.60 10.19
CA ASN A 177 -14.85 1.09 10.42
C ASN A 177 -15.26 2.09 9.35
N THR A 178 -14.40 3.08 9.05
CA THR A 178 -14.69 4.06 7.99
C THR A 178 -14.83 3.41 6.62
N LEU A 179 -14.00 2.41 6.29
CA LEU A 179 -14.14 1.65 5.04
C LEU A 179 -15.48 0.91 4.95
N ASN A 180 -15.92 0.29 6.04
CA ASN A 180 -17.21 -0.42 6.09
C ASN A 180 -18.40 0.54 6.01
N GLU A 181 -18.30 1.71 6.64
CA GLU A 181 -19.32 2.76 6.56
C GLU A 181 -19.49 3.26 5.12
N PHE A 182 -18.38 3.59 4.44
CA PHE A 182 -18.42 4.01 3.04
C PHE A 182 -18.94 2.89 2.14
N HIS A 183 -18.49 1.65 2.35
CA HIS A 183 -18.98 0.50 1.57
C HIS A 183 -20.47 0.26 1.77
N THR A 184 -21.00 0.42 2.98
CA THR A 184 -22.43 0.23 3.24
C THR A 184 -23.27 1.37 2.67
N LYS A 185 -22.75 2.61 2.71
CA LYS A 185 -23.46 3.81 2.28
C LYS A 185 -23.50 4.01 0.76
N TYR A 186 -22.46 3.58 0.05
CA TYR A 186 -22.27 3.89 -1.38
C TYR A 186 -22.20 2.65 -2.30
N LYS A 187 -22.51 1.46 -1.78
CA LYS A 187 -22.70 0.25 -2.58
C LYS A 187 -24.09 0.25 -3.23
#